data_AF-A0A9P6ZFF6-F1
#
_entry.id   AF-A0A9P6ZFF6-F1
#
_cell.length_a   1.000
_cell.length_b   1.000
_cell.length_c   1.000
_cell.angle_alpha   90.00
_cell.angle_beta   90.00
_cell.angle_gamma   90.00
#
_symmetry.space_group_name_H-M   'P 1'
#
loop_
_entity.id
_entity.type
_entity.pdbx_description
1 polymer ?
#
loop_
_entity_poly.entity_id
_entity_poly.type
_entity_poly.pdbx_seq_one_letter_code
_entity_poly.pdbx_strand_id
1 'polypeptide(L)'
;MNSTQFIGDFKSTPMGPFLDSLLCLLETISDEIFWNNLLGERALNLLKRYFGSDVVFLGFIVYLAPIVGYQFNTLLYWMYNKVAERMYVSIQISQKETGYDEILQFVASKTSQIHDLRNVEGRCEVQDESDWQTVNPPPKLNLYPLDEIEHRIVYKGHTFWITKKKNGDTNKEPNNFYSNDLKELLGAMSSNPCIQITMRGQDLKMLQSIIQGWIDTAFKKVNGKLTIYKCLPTRYDGFEWVSVGYKELRSFESVILKEGQKERLLMDIQRFRSRETWYTNRGIPYRRGYLLYGPPGTGKTSLVQSVASKVKMNVAIISLSGAMDDEKFSVLLQEIPRNSILIMEDIDHCVIKDPSNDSTTSKITMSGLLNALDGVAAQEGSMIFMTCNDLSRIQPALLRPGRIDMKMELGYADKEQIRNMFWRFLSDDEDEEPAKHSKELEALADRFTDLIPDLTVTPAELQNFFIMNVMDKEQGGDFEYLLDAIPLFLESVQKDRQQAKEHKVQKNNSGHDVD
;
A
#
# COMPACT_ATOMS: atom_id res chain seq x y z
N MET A 1 -13.70 -16.30 71.13
CA MET A 1 -14.50 -15.10 70.80
C MET A 1 -14.18 -14.69 69.37
N ASN A 2 -15.03 -14.69 68.36
CA ASN A 2 -16.34 -15.30 68.13
C ASN A 2 -16.36 -15.70 66.63
N SER A 3 -16.88 -16.89 66.36
CA SER A 3 -17.02 -17.59 65.07
C SER A 3 -17.99 -16.94 64.08
N THR A 4 -18.42 -15.70 64.32
CA THR A 4 -19.36 -14.94 63.47
C THR A 4 -18.69 -13.93 62.54
N GLN A 5 -17.39 -13.68 62.67
CA GLN A 5 -16.66 -12.79 61.74
C GLN A 5 -16.12 -13.50 60.48
N PHE A 6 -15.90 -14.81 60.51
CA PHE A 6 -15.38 -15.56 59.35
C PHE A 6 -16.42 -15.87 58.25
N ILE A 7 -17.71 -15.66 58.52
CA ILE A 7 -18.80 -15.96 57.58
C ILE A 7 -19.14 -14.72 56.71
N GLY A 8 -18.75 -13.51 57.15
CA GLY A 8 -18.96 -12.27 56.39
C GLY A 8 -18.06 -12.15 55.16
N ASP A 9 -16.82 -12.64 55.25
CA ASP A 9 -15.77 -12.38 54.26
C ASP A 9 -15.71 -13.40 53.10
N PHE A 10 -16.54 -14.45 53.10
CA PHE A 10 -16.62 -15.41 51.99
C PHE A 10 -17.72 -15.08 50.95
N LYS A 11 -18.64 -14.15 51.25
CA LYS A 11 -19.70 -13.71 50.33
C LYS A 11 -19.23 -12.75 49.23
N SER A 12 -17.99 -12.29 49.26
CA SER A 12 -17.45 -11.28 48.33
C SER A 12 -16.56 -11.84 47.20
N THR A 13 -16.48 -13.17 47.05
CA THR A 13 -15.78 -13.81 45.93
C THR A 13 -16.75 -14.25 44.82
N PRO A 14 -16.33 -14.31 43.54
CA PRO A 14 -17.17 -14.73 42.41
C PRO A 14 -17.64 -16.20 42.48
N MET A 15 -17.21 -16.96 43.49
CA MET A 15 -17.64 -18.34 43.77
C MET A 15 -18.88 -18.43 44.69
N GLY A 16 -19.29 -17.34 45.36
CA GLY A 16 -20.49 -17.31 46.22
C GLY A 16 -21.79 -17.70 45.51
N PRO A 17 -22.16 -17.05 44.37
CA PRO A 17 -23.37 -17.42 43.64
C PRO A 17 -23.28 -18.80 42.97
N PHE A 18 -22.08 -19.30 42.69
CA PHE A 18 -21.89 -20.66 42.17
C PHE A 18 -22.12 -21.72 43.25
N LEU A 19 -21.63 -21.49 44.47
CA LEU A 19 -21.89 -22.37 45.63
C LEU A 19 -23.37 -22.34 46.06
N ASP A 20 -24.01 -21.17 46.05
CA ASP A 20 -25.45 -21.04 46.33
C ASP A 20 -26.31 -21.67 45.21
N SER A 21 -25.92 -21.51 43.95
CA SER A 21 -26.62 -22.16 42.83
C SER A 21 -26.39 -23.67 42.82
N LEU A 22 -25.20 -24.14 43.22
CA LEU A 22 -24.88 -25.56 43.35
C LEU A 22 -25.57 -26.19 44.57
N LEU A 23 -25.69 -25.47 45.69
CA LEU A 23 -26.50 -25.89 46.84
C LEU A 23 -27.98 -25.95 46.48
N CYS A 24 -28.50 -24.96 45.75
CA CYS A 24 -29.88 -24.95 45.26
C CYS A 24 -30.13 -26.06 44.21
N LEU A 25 -29.15 -26.34 43.34
CA LEU A 25 -29.20 -27.45 42.39
C LEU A 25 -29.13 -28.81 43.10
N LEU A 26 -28.34 -28.92 44.18
CA LEU A 26 -28.29 -30.11 45.04
C LEU A 26 -29.60 -30.30 45.82
N GLU A 27 -30.25 -29.23 46.27
CA GLU A 27 -31.58 -29.26 46.89
C GLU A 27 -32.65 -29.70 45.89
N THR A 28 -32.60 -29.17 44.66
CA THR A 28 -33.55 -29.51 43.60
C THR A 28 -33.32 -30.92 43.02
N ILE A 29 -32.08 -31.41 43.03
CA ILE A 29 -31.72 -32.79 42.68
C ILE A 29 -32.01 -33.75 43.83
N SER A 30 -32.05 -33.27 45.08
CA SER A 30 -32.52 -34.06 46.23
C SER A 30 -34.04 -34.20 46.25
N ASP A 31 -34.78 -33.36 45.53
CA ASP A 31 -36.24 -33.41 45.51
C ASP A 31 -36.74 -34.58 44.67
N GLU A 32 -37.58 -35.42 45.28
CA GLU A 32 -38.17 -36.60 44.63
C GLU A 32 -39.00 -36.23 43.38
N ILE A 33 -39.53 -35.01 43.34
CA ILE A 33 -40.37 -34.49 42.25
C ILE A 33 -39.56 -34.32 40.96
N PHE A 34 -38.29 -33.92 41.04
CA PHE A 34 -37.43 -33.73 39.87
C PHE A 34 -37.14 -35.07 39.19
N TRP A 35 -36.71 -36.07 39.96
CA TRP A 35 -36.41 -37.39 39.41
C TRP A 35 -37.67 -38.13 38.92
N ASN A 36 -38.81 -37.93 39.60
CA ASN A 36 -40.10 -38.49 39.17
C ASN A 36 -40.51 -38.00 37.78
N ASN A 37 -40.25 -36.71 37.48
CA ASN A 37 -40.54 -36.12 36.18
C ASN A 37 -39.52 -36.50 35.09
N LEU A 38 -38.25 -36.74 35.47
CA LEU A 38 -37.17 -37.02 34.51
C LEU A 38 -37.10 -38.50 34.07
N LEU A 39 -37.24 -39.44 35.01
CA LEU A 39 -37.08 -40.88 34.75
C LEU A 39 -38.41 -41.66 34.79
N GLY A 40 -39.47 -41.06 35.32
CA GLY A 40 -40.76 -41.71 35.55
C GLY A 40 -40.76 -42.59 36.80
N GLU A 41 -41.89 -42.64 37.52
CA GLU A 41 -42.04 -43.36 38.81
C GLU A 41 -41.61 -44.84 38.75
N ARG A 42 -41.80 -45.49 37.60
CA ARG A 42 -41.46 -46.93 37.43
C ARG A 42 -39.95 -47.17 37.39
N ALA A 43 -39.17 -46.29 36.75
CA ALA A 43 -37.73 -46.46 36.64
C ALA A 43 -37.04 -46.11 37.97
N LEU A 44 -37.54 -45.09 38.67
CA LEU A 44 -37.07 -44.71 40.00
C LEU A 44 -37.30 -45.81 41.03
N ASN A 45 -38.47 -46.45 41.03
CA ASN A 45 -38.76 -47.55 41.94
C ASN A 45 -37.91 -48.81 41.63
N LEU A 46 -37.56 -49.06 40.37
CA LEU A 46 -36.61 -50.11 39.99
C LEU A 46 -35.18 -49.80 40.47
N LEU A 47 -34.73 -48.55 40.32
CA LEU A 47 -33.42 -48.10 40.78
C LEU A 47 -33.30 -48.11 42.30
N LYS A 48 -34.31 -47.61 43.03
CA LYS A 48 -34.37 -47.70 44.51
C LYS A 48 -34.35 -49.15 44.98
N ARG A 49 -35.05 -50.06 44.28
CA ARG A 49 -35.05 -51.51 44.59
C ARG A 49 -33.72 -52.19 44.28
N TYR A 50 -32.97 -51.72 43.29
CA TYR A 50 -31.66 -52.28 42.91
C TYR A 50 -30.55 -51.84 43.87
N PHE A 51 -30.56 -50.58 44.32
CA PHE A 51 -29.52 -50.03 45.20
C PHE A 51 -29.79 -50.21 46.70
N GLY A 52 -31.01 -50.59 47.08
CA GLY A 52 -31.38 -51.09 48.42
C GLY A 52 -31.27 -50.08 49.58
N SER A 53 -30.66 -48.92 49.36
CA SER A 53 -30.52 -47.81 50.29
C SER A 53 -30.51 -46.49 49.53
N ASP A 54 -31.26 -45.50 50.03
CA ASP A 54 -31.30 -44.15 49.46
C ASP A 54 -29.92 -43.49 49.43
N VAL A 55 -29.02 -43.85 50.36
CA VAL A 55 -27.64 -43.34 50.41
C VAL A 55 -26.81 -43.83 49.23
N VAL A 56 -26.98 -45.08 48.82
CA VAL A 56 -26.24 -45.66 47.68
C VAL A 56 -26.76 -45.08 46.36
N PHE A 57 -28.08 -44.87 46.28
CA PHE A 57 -28.71 -44.20 45.14
C PHE A 57 -28.26 -42.73 45.02
N LEU A 58 -28.17 -41.99 46.13
CA LEU A 58 -27.65 -40.63 46.16
C LEU A 58 -26.18 -40.59 45.71
N GLY A 59 -25.35 -41.54 46.17
CA GLY A 59 -23.96 -41.68 45.74
C GLY A 59 -23.83 -41.96 44.24
N PHE A 60 -24.72 -42.78 43.67
CA PHE A 60 -24.78 -43.05 42.23
C PHE A 60 -25.18 -41.80 41.43
N ILE A 61 -26.16 -41.03 41.90
CA ILE A 61 -26.56 -39.76 41.28
C ILE A 61 -25.39 -38.76 41.31
N VAL A 62 -24.72 -38.60 42.45
CA VAL A 62 -23.56 -37.70 42.58
C VAL A 62 -22.43 -38.11 41.65
N TYR A 63 -22.25 -39.41 41.40
CA TYR A 63 -21.26 -39.93 40.45
C TYR A 63 -21.68 -39.71 38.98
N LEU A 64 -22.96 -39.88 38.66
CA LEU A 64 -23.45 -39.87 37.28
C LEU A 64 -23.83 -38.46 36.78
N ALA A 65 -24.28 -37.58 37.67
CA ALA A 65 -24.73 -36.23 37.33
C ALA A 65 -23.66 -35.38 36.62
N PRO A 66 -22.37 -35.39 37.01
CA PRO A 66 -21.32 -34.68 36.28
C PRO A 66 -21.11 -35.22 34.87
N ILE A 67 -21.23 -36.55 34.69
CA ILE A 67 -21.04 -37.22 33.39
C ILE A 67 -22.19 -36.85 32.45
N VAL A 68 -23.43 -36.93 32.93
CA VAL A 68 -24.61 -36.52 32.15
C VAL A 68 -24.60 -35.02 31.88
N GLY A 69 -24.23 -34.21 32.86
CA GLY A 69 -24.08 -32.76 32.71
C GLY A 69 -23.05 -32.38 31.65
N TYR A 70 -21.89 -33.06 31.63
CA TYR A 70 -20.87 -32.86 30.59
C TYR A 70 -21.42 -33.20 29.20
N GLN A 71 -22.02 -34.38 29.03
CA GLN A 71 -22.59 -34.82 27.75
C GLN A 71 -23.71 -33.89 27.26
N PHE A 72 -24.55 -33.42 28.18
CA PHE A 72 -25.62 -32.48 27.85
C PHE A 72 -25.07 -31.12 27.44
N ASN A 73 -24.04 -30.61 28.10
CA ASN A 73 -23.37 -29.37 27.72
C ASN A 73 -22.70 -29.50 26.34
N THR A 74 -22.04 -30.62 26.05
CA THR A 74 -21.47 -30.90 24.72
C THR A 74 -22.55 -30.93 23.64
N LEU A 75 -23.71 -31.54 23.93
CA LEU A 75 -24.84 -31.58 23.00
C LEU A 75 -25.46 -30.20 22.77
N LEU A 76 -25.65 -29.40 23.82
CA LEU A 76 -26.13 -28.03 23.72
C LEU A 76 -25.16 -27.16 22.92
N TYR A 77 -23.86 -27.29 23.18
CA TYR A 77 -22.81 -26.59 22.43
C TYR A 77 -22.81 -26.96 20.95
N TRP A 78 -22.92 -28.26 20.64
CA TRP A 78 -23.04 -28.76 19.27
C TRP A 78 -24.29 -28.21 18.58
N MET A 79 -25.44 -28.23 19.26
CA MET A 79 -26.71 -27.75 18.72
C MET A 79 -26.67 -26.24 18.49
N TYR A 80 -26.12 -25.47 19.42
CA TYR A 80 -25.89 -24.04 19.29
C TYR A 80 -25.03 -23.72 18.06
N ASN A 81 -23.89 -24.41 17.91
CA ASN A 81 -23.00 -24.22 16.77
C ASN A 81 -23.68 -24.57 15.44
N LYS A 82 -24.46 -25.66 15.38
CA LYS A 82 -25.21 -26.04 14.17
C LYS A 82 -26.27 -25.02 13.78
N VAL A 83 -26.92 -24.38 14.75
CA VAL A 83 -27.88 -23.29 14.49
C VAL A 83 -27.15 -22.02 14.08
N ALA A 84 -26.05 -21.66 14.77
CA ALA A 84 -25.25 -20.49 14.45
C ALA A 84 -24.65 -20.57 13.03
N GLU A 85 -24.10 -21.72 12.64
CA GLU A 85 -23.59 -21.96 11.28
C GLU A 85 -24.63 -21.69 10.17
N ARG A 86 -25.92 -21.83 10.47
CA ARG A 86 -27.01 -21.58 9.51
C ARG A 86 -27.57 -20.15 9.56
N MET A 87 -27.23 -19.40 10.58
CA MET A 87 -27.77 -18.07 10.86
C MET A 87 -26.81 -16.94 10.50
N TYR A 88 -25.52 -17.27 10.39
CA TYR A 88 -24.45 -16.31 10.14
C TYR A 88 -23.62 -16.72 8.93
N VAL A 89 -23.20 -15.72 8.17
CA VAL A 89 -22.22 -15.86 7.09
C VAL A 89 -20.97 -15.07 7.47
N SER A 90 -19.80 -15.65 7.23
CA SER A 90 -18.52 -15.00 7.54
C SER A 90 -17.56 -15.07 6.36
N ILE A 91 -16.84 -13.98 6.10
CA ILE A 91 -15.76 -13.89 5.12
C ILE A 91 -14.46 -13.58 5.86
N GLN A 92 -13.38 -14.28 5.52
CA GLN A 92 -12.03 -14.03 6.03
C GLN A 92 -11.17 -13.46 4.92
N ILE A 93 -10.49 -12.35 5.21
CA ILE A 93 -9.62 -11.65 4.26
C ILE A 93 -8.23 -11.57 4.89
N SER A 94 -7.24 -12.14 4.20
CA SER A 94 -5.86 -12.16 4.69
C SER A 94 -5.21 -10.78 4.55
N GLN A 95 -4.28 -10.45 5.45
CA GLN A 95 -3.53 -9.19 5.41
C GLN A 95 -2.71 -9.01 4.12
N LYS A 96 -2.38 -10.10 3.42
CA LYS A 96 -1.63 -10.07 2.15
C LYS A 96 -2.49 -9.71 0.93
N GLU A 97 -3.80 -9.65 1.08
CA GLU A 97 -4.72 -9.38 -0.04
C GLU A 97 -4.82 -7.89 -0.35
N THR A 98 -4.87 -7.55 -1.64
CA THR A 98 -5.10 -6.19 -2.12
C THR A 98 -6.54 -5.77 -1.80
N GLY A 99 -6.74 -4.91 -0.80
CA GLY A 99 -8.07 -4.56 -0.29
C GLY A 99 -8.19 -4.62 1.25
N TYR A 100 -7.23 -5.26 1.93
CA TYR A 100 -7.26 -5.41 3.39
C TYR A 100 -7.22 -4.06 4.12
N ASP A 101 -6.29 -3.19 3.73
CA ASP A 101 -6.09 -1.89 4.37
C ASP A 101 -7.29 -0.97 4.13
N GLU A 102 -7.90 -1.03 2.95
CA GLU A 102 -9.08 -0.27 2.57
C GLU A 102 -10.30 -0.67 3.42
N ILE A 103 -10.49 -1.97 3.62
CA ILE A 103 -11.52 -2.51 4.50
C ILE A 103 -11.25 -2.09 5.94
N LEU A 104 -10.01 -2.20 6.39
CA LEU A 104 -9.63 -1.83 7.75
C LEU A 104 -9.85 -0.33 8.02
N GLN A 105 -9.52 0.54 7.08
CA GLN A 105 -9.81 1.98 7.15
C GLN A 105 -11.31 2.26 7.18
N PHE A 106 -12.10 1.56 6.35
CA PHE A 106 -13.56 1.71 6.37
C PHE A 106 -14.12 1.30 7.73
N VAL A 107 -13.68 0.16 8.26
CA VAL A 107 -14.03 -0.33 9.60
C VAL A 107 -13.66 0.71 10.66
N ALA A 108 -12.44 1.23 10.65
CA ALA A 108 -11.98 2.27 11.58
C ALA A 108 -12.86 3.53 11.54
N SER A 109 -13.24 3.98 10.34
CA SER A 109 -14.13 5.16 10.17
C SER A 109 -15.51 4.96 10.82
N LYS A 110 -15.99 3.71 10.90
CA LYS A 110 -17.25 3.35 11.53
C LYS A 110 -17.11 3.02 13.00
N THR A 111 -15.96 2.47 13.41
CA THR A 111 -15.61 2.23 14.81
C THR A 111 -15.69 3.53 15.61
N SER A 112 -15.14 4.64 15.10
CA SER A 112 -15.21 5.95 15.78
C SER A 112 -16.65 6.47 16.05
N GLN A 113 -17.68 5.88 15.42
CA GLN A 113 -19.08 6.28 15.59
C GLN A 113 -19.81 5.49 16.71
N ILE A 114 -19.15 4.50 17.31
CA ILE A 114 -19.75 3.62 18.32
C ILE A 114 -19.49 4.19 19.72
N HIS A 115 -20.56 4.45 20.48
CA HIS A 115 -20.46 5.03 21.82
C HIS A 115 -20.02 4.04 22.92
N ASP A 116 -20.17 2.73 22.71
CA ASP A 116 -19.91 1.68 23.72
C ASP A 116 -18.55 0.96 23.56
N LEU A 117 -17.59 1.56 22.86
CA LEU A 117 -16.28 0.92 22.65
C LEU A 117 -15.43 0.93 23.94
N ARG A 118 -14.98 -0.25 24.35
CA ARG A 118 -14.12 -0.42 25.54
C ARG A 118 -12.64 -0.56 25.23
N ASN A 119 -12.30 -1.27 24.14
CA ASN A 119 -10.92 -1.58 23.75
C ASN A 119 -10.73 -1.33 22.26
N VAL A 120 -9.74 -0.53 21.88
CA VAL A 120 -9.42 -0.18 20.48
C VAL A 120 -7.92 0.03 20.31
N GLU A 121 -7.40 -0.22 19.11
CA GLU A 121 -6.02 0.10 18.71
C GLU A 121 -5.98 1.54 18.17
N GLY A 122 -5.18 2.43 18.77
CA GLY A 122 -5.02 3.80 18.28
C GLY A 122 -3.86 3.90 17.29
N ARG A 123 -4.11 4.46 16.09
CA ARG A 123 -3.04 4.80 15.14
C ARG A 123 -3.11 6.28 14.79
N CYS A 124 -1.98 6.97 14.92
CA CYS A 124 -1.86 8.36 14.50
C CYS A 124 -1.53 8.40 13.02
N GLU A 125 -2.42 9.02 12.24
CA GLU A 125 -2.17 9.31 10.83
C GLU A 125 -1.92 10.81 10.69
N VAL A 126 -0.83 11.14 9.99
CA VAL A 126 -0.60 12.50 9.51
C VAL A 126 -1.45 12.65 8.27
N GLN A 127 -2.35 13.63 8.26
CA GLN A 127 -3.04 13.99 7.03
C GLN A 127 -2.05 14.77 6.18
N ASP A 128 -1.60 14.19 5.08
CA ASP A 128 -0.90 14.91 4.02
C ASP A 128 -1.92 15.78 3.27
N GLU A 129 -2.44 16.81 3.93
CA GLU A 129 -3.09 17.92 3.23
C GLU A 129 -1.97 18.79 2.67
N SER A 130 -1.81 18.76 1.35
CA SER A 130 -0.77 19.47 0.60
C SER A 130 -1.03 20.98 0.50
N ASP A 131 -1.57 21.60 1.55
CA ASP A 131 -1.83 23.04 1.59
C ASP A 131 -0.74 23.75 2.38
N TRP A 132 0.22 24.30 1.65
CA TRP A 132 1.34 25.12 2.15
C TRP A 132 0.90 26.33 2.98
N GLN A 133 -0.37 26.72 2.89
CA GLN A 133 -0.94 27.86 3.61
C GLN A 133 -1.53 27.48 4.97
N THR A 134 -1.72 26.19 5.24
CA THR A 134 -2.24 25.72 6.54
C THR A 134 -1.09 25.32 7.45
N VAL A 135 -1.18 25.67 8.74
CA VAL A 135 -0.31 25.09 9.77
C VAL A 135 -0.57 23.59 9.77
N ASN A 136 0.50 22.78 9.65
CA ASN A 136 0.42 21.31 9.63
C ASN A 136 -0.71 20.82 10.55
N PRO A 137 -1.78 20.19 10.01
CA PRO A 137 -2.90 19.79 10.83
C PRO A 137 -2.39 18.83 11.92
N PRO A 138 -2.90 18.94 13.16
CA PRO A 138 -2.47 18.03 14.22
C PRO A 138 -2.75 16.58 13.81
N PRO A 139 -1.86 15.63 14.16
CA PRO A 139 -2.05 14.23 13.81
C PRO A 139 -3.40 13.74 14.35
N LYS A 140 -4.18 13.05 13.49
CA LYS A 140 -5.49 12.52 13.88
C LYS A 140 -5.31 11.10 14.38
N LEU A 141 -5.84 10.83 15.57
CA LEU A 141 -5.89 9.50 16.15
C LEU A 141 -7.09 8.75 15.57
N ASN A 142 -6.81 7.78 14.69
CA ASN A 142 -7.81 6.86 14.17
C ASN A 142 -7.89 5.62 15.06
N LEU A 143 -9.12 5.15 15.31
CA LEU A 143 -9.40 4.00 16.17
C LEU A 143 -9.66 2.76 15.33
N TYR A 144 -8.83 1.77 15.50
CA TYR A 144 -8.86 0.49 14.81
C TYR A 144 -9.37 -0.62 15.73
N PRO A 145 -9.99 -1.67 15.17
CA PRO A 145 -10.38 -2.84 15.96
C PRO A 145 -9.15 -3.52 16.55
N LEU A 146 -9.17 -3.78 17.86
CA LEU A 146 -8.12 -4.56 18.53
C LEU A 146 -8.13 -6.02 18.08
N ASP A 147 -6.96 -6.64 18.06
CA ASP A 147 -6.77 -8.07 17.77
C ASP A 147 -7.60 -8.95 18.73
N GLU A 148 -8.16 -10.03 18.19
CA GLU A 148 -8.92 -11.09 18.87
C GLU A 148 -10.21 -10.66 19.59
N ILE A 149 -10.53 -9.38 19.53
CA ILE A 149 -11.77 -8.82 20.06
C ILE A 149 -12.78 -8.67 18.93
N GLU A 150 -14.02 -9.06 19.20
CA GLU A 150 -15.15 -8.88 18.29
C GLU A 150 -15.73 -7.47 18.42
N HIS A 151 -15.74 -6.74 17.31
CA HIS A 151 -16.28 -5.39 17.20
C HIS A 151 -17.59 -5.42 16.42
N ARG A 152 -18.63 -4.80 16.98
CA ARG A 152 -19.95 -4.74 16.34
C ARG A 152 -20.13 -3.42 15.60
N ILE A 153 -20.36 -3.48 14.29
CA ILE A 153 -20.58 -2.30 13.44
C ILE A 153 -21.97 -2.37 12.79
N VAL A 154 -22.66 -1.23 12.68
CA VAL A 154 -23.93 -1.12 11.96
C VAL A 154 -23.73 -0.33 10.68
N TYR A 155 -24.10 -0.91 9.52
CA TYR A 155 -23.99 -0.25 8.22
C TYR A 155 -25.16 -0.64 7.31
N LYS A 156 -25.81 0.37 6.70
CA LYS A 156 -26.99 0.20 5.82
C LYS A 156 -28.08 -0.71 6.40
N GLY A 157 -28.34 -0.62 7.71
CA GLY A 157 -29.35 -1.45 8.40
C GLY A 157 -28.90 -2.87 8.76
N HIS A 158 -27.67 -3.27 8.41
CA HIS A 158 -27.10 -4.57 8.77
C HIS A 158 -26.11 -4.44 9.92
N THR A 159 -26.08 -5.47 10.79
CA THR A 159 -25.08 -5.60 11.86
C THR A 159 -23.97 -6.55 11.40
N PHE A 160 -22.74 -6.08 11.52
CA PHE A 160 -21.51 -6.80 11.23
C PHE A 160 -20.74 -7.02 12.52
N TRP A 161 -20.13 -8.19 12.62
CA TRP A 161 -19.20 -8.55 13.69
C TRP A 161 -17.82 -8.76 13.07
N ILE A 162 -16.85 -7.97 13.51
CA ILE A 162 -15.52 -7.91 12.91
C ILE A 162 -14.51 -8.36 13.95
N THR A 163 -13.67 -9.33 13.58
CA THR A 163 -12.61 -9.84 14.44
C THR A 163 -11.31 -9.87 13.65
N LYS A 164 -10.29 -9.17 14.14
CA LYS A 164 -8.93 -9.21 13.58
C LYS A 164 -8.19 -10.37 14.24
N LYS A 165 -7.91 -11.42 13.49
CA LYS A 165 -7.20 -12.61 13.98
C LYS A 165 -5.70 -12.45 13.76
N LYS A 166 -4.91 -12.66 14.80
CA LYS A 166 -3.45 -12.70 14.74
C LYS A 166 -2.97 -14.08 14.29
N ASN A 167 -1.69 -14.19 13.90
CA ASN A 167 -1.02 -15.46 13.62
C ASN A 167 -1.33 -16.48 14.74
N GLY A 168 -1.97 -17.59 14.36
CA GLY A 168 -2.21 -18.80 15.14
C GLY A 168 -2.13 -18.62 16.66
N ASP A 169 -3.17 -18.06 17.26
CA ASP A 169 -3.36 -18.24 18.69
C ASP A 169 -3.90 -19.66 18.91
N THR A 170 -2.98 -20.60 19.14
CA THR A 170 -3.22 -21.71 20.04
C THR A 170 -3.54 -21.09 21.39
N ASN A 171 -4.80 -20.77 21.67
CA ASN A 171 -5.38 -20.83 23.00
C ASN A 171 -6.88 -20.55 22.98
N LYS A 172 -7.68 -21.63 23.03
CA LYS A 172 -8.81 -21.80 23.95
C LYS A 172 -9.43 -23.19 23.83
N GLU A 173 -8.78 -24.17 24.45
CA GLU A 173 -9.47 -25.08 25.35
C GLU A 173 -8.60 -25.21 26.62
N PRO A 174 -9.07 -24.83 27.82
CA PRO A 174 -8.46 -25.35 29.03
C PRO A 174 -9.00 -26.77 29.24
N ASN A 175 -8.09 -27.71 29.46
CA ASN A 175 -8.32 -29.12 29.82
C ASN A 175 -8.62 -30.09 28.67
N ASN A 176 -7.56 -30.49 27.95
CA ASN A 176 -7.43 -31.87 27.52
C ASN A 176 -5.93 -32.26 27.59
N PHE A 177 -5.54 -32.92 28.67
CA PHE A 177 -4.15 -33.34 28.96
C PHE A 177 -3.72 -34.59 28.16
N TYR A 178 -4.46 -34.97 27.11
CA TYR A 178 -4.18 -36.14 26.28
C TYR A 178 -4.65 -35.93 24.83
N SER A 179 -3.91 -35.15 24.05
CA SER A 179 -3.88 -35.31 22.59
C SER A 179 -2.59 -34.73 22.01
N ASN A 180 -1.56 -35.57 21.99
CA ASN A 180 -0.24 -35.29 21.43
C ASN A 180 -0.25 -35.28 19.88
N ASP A 181 0.51 -34.31 19.35
CA ASP A 181 1.67 -34.50 18.45
C ASP A 181 1.53 -35.10 17.05
N LEU A 182 0.33 -35.09 16.43
CA LEU A 182 0.21 -35.40 14.98
C LEU A 182 -0.10 -34.19 14.09
N LYS A 183 -0.66 -33.11 14.64
CA LYS A 183 -0.89 -31.84 13.90
C LYS A 183 0.34 -30.94 13.85
N GLU A 184 1.24 -31.01 14.82
CA GLU A 184 2.50 -30.24 14.80
C GLU A 184 3.54 -30.81 13.84
N LEU A 185 3.52 -32.13 13.61
CA LEU A 185 4.46 -32.81 12.69
C LEU A 185 4.05 -32.71 11.21
N LEU A 186 2.76 -32.50 10.93
CA LEU A 186 2.19 -32.37 9.59
C LEU A 186 1.84 -30.91 9.30
N GLY A 187 2.86 -30.05 9.30
CA GLY A 187 2.80 -28.72 8.72
C GLY A 187 1.79 -27.80 9.39
N ALA A 188 2.24 -27.10 10.44
CA ALA A 188 1.65 -25.84 10.85
C ALA A 188 1.60 -24.88 9.65
N MET A 189 0.48 -24.89 8.91
CA MET A 189 0.10 -23.77 8.08
C MET A 189 -0.13 -22.61 9.05
N SER A 190 0.87 -21.75 9.18
CA SER A 190 0.73 -20.42 9.76
C SER A 190 -0.49 -19.76 9.13
N SER A 191 -1.59 -19.66 9.87
CA SER A 191 -2.74 -18.90 9.41
C SER A 191 -2.33 -17.43 9.44
N ASN A 192 -2.03 -16.88 8.25
CA ASN A 192 -1.68 -15.47 8.09
C ASN A 192 -2.72 -14.58 8.81
N PRO A 193 -2.31 -13.44 9.39
CA PRO A 193 -3.25 -12.50 10.01
C PRO A 193 -4.38 -12.18 9.05
N CYS A 194 -5.62 -12.18 9.56
CA CYS A 194 -6.81 -11.97 8.74
C CYS A 194 -7.88 -11.18 9.50
N ILE A 195 -8.72 -10.48 8.74
CA ILE A 195 -9.94 -9.89 9.27
C ILE A 195 -11.09 -10.83 8.93
N GLN A 196 -11.80 -11.29 9.95
CA GLN A 196 -13.05 -12.01 9.81
C GLN A 196 -14.22 -11.05 9.96
N ILE A 197 -15.07 -10.99 8.93
CA ILE A 197 -16.30 -10.18 8.91
C ILE A 197 -17.48 -11.14 8.89
N THR A 198 -18.32 -11.07 9.92
CA THR A 198 -19.50 -11.93 10.08
C THR A 198 -20.76 -11.07 10.01
N MET A 199 -21.79 -11.55 9.33
CA MET A 199 -23.09 -10.90 9.21
C MET A 199 -24.21 -11.91 9.46
N ARG A 200 -25.30 -11.46 10.08
CA ARG A 200 -26.51 -12.30 10.24
C ARG A 200 -27.22 -12.42 8.90
N GLY A 201 -27.49 -13.65 8.48
CA GLY A 201 -28.13 -13.96 7.21
C GLY A 201 -27.63 -15.28 6.63
N GLN A 202 -28.30 -15.73 5.57
CA GLN A 202 -27.93 -16.95 4.83
C GLN A 202 -27.24 -16.66 3.50
N ASP A 203 -27.29 -15.41 3.03
CA ASP A 203 -26.77 -15.04 1.72
C ASP A 203 -25.35 -14.48 1.81
N LEU A 204 -24.39 -15.28 1.38
CA LEU A 204 -22.99 -14.87 1.26
C LEU A 204 -22.80 -13.80 0.18
N LYS A 205 -23.63 -13.80 -0.88
CA LYS A 205 -23.51 -12.83 -1.98
C LYS A 205 -23.83 -11.41 -1.51
N MET A 206 -24.79 -11.29 -0.58
CA MET A 206 -25.10 -10.00 0.05
C MET A 206 -23.89 -9.45 0.80
N LEU A 207 -23.27 -10.27 1.67
CA LEU A 207 -22.06 -9.87 2.41
C LEU A 207 -20.92 -9.48 1.44
N GLN A 208 -20.70 -10.28 0.40
CA GLN A 208 -19.72 -9.98 -0.65
C GLN A 208 -20.00 -8.64 -1.34
N SER A 209 -21.25 -8.37 -1.73
CA SER A 209 -21.62 -7.12 -2.41
C SER A 209 -21.40 -5.87 -1.53
N ILE A 210 -21.59 -6.00 -0.22
CA ILE A 210 -21.39 -4.90 0.72
C ILE A 210 -19.89 -4.64 0.90
N ILE A 211 -19.10 -5.70 1.10
CA ILE A 211 -17.64 -5.59 1.20
C ILE A 211 -17.06 -5.02 -0.09
N GLN A 212 -17.53 -5.47 -1.25
CA GLN A 212 -17.14 -4.89 -2.54
C GLN A 212 -17.47 -3.39 -2.59
N GLY A 213 -18.64 -2.97 -2.10
CA GLY A 213 -18.99 -1.55 -2.00
C GLY A 213 -18.07 -0.75 -1.07
N TRP A 214 -17.53 -1.35 -0.01
CA TRP A 214 -16.53 -0.71 0.86
C TRP A 214 -15.22 -0.50 0.10
N ILE A 215 -14.74 -1.54 -0.57
CA ILE A 215 -13.56 -1.53 -1.44
C ILE A 215 -13.75 -0.46 -2.53
N ASP A 216 -14.84 -0.49 -3.29
CA ASP A 216 -15.12 0.46 -4.37
C ASP A 216 -15.16 1.92 -3.88
N THR A 217 -15.67 2.15 -2.68
CA THR A 217 -15.71 3.50 -2.09
C THR A 217 -14.31 3.99 -1.72
N ALA A 218 -13.46 3.11 -1.17
CA ALA A 218 -12.07 3.40 -0.89
C ALA A 218 -11.30 3.65 -2.20
N PHE A 219 -11.45 2.77 -3.18
CA PHE A 219 -10.84 2.92 -4.50
C PHE A 219 -11.30 4.18 -5.20
N LYS A 220 -12.57 4.60 -5.12
CA LYS A 220 -13.04 5.88 -5.69
C LYS A 220 -12.34 7.10 -5.11
N LYS A 221 -11.93 7.08 -3.83
CA LYS A 221 -11.15 8.18 -3.22
C LYS A 221 -9.72 8.22 -3.72
N VAL A 222 -9.15 7.06 -4.05
CA VAL A 222 -7.80 6.92 -4.62
C VAL A 222 -7.84 7.15 -6.14
N ASN A 223 -8.96 6.87 -6.80
CA ASN A 223 -9.14 6.97 -8.25
C ASN A 223 -9.03 8.44 -8.67
N GLY A 224 -7.95 8.77 -9.37
CA GLY A 224 -7.60 10.16 -9.68
C GLY A 224 -6.34 10.66 -8.98
N LYS A 225 -5.68 9.83 -8.16
CA LYS A 225 -4.36 10.10 -7.57
C LYS A 225 -3.34 9.06 -8.01
N LEU A 226 -2.09 9.48 -8.08
CA LEU A 226 -0.93 8.65 -8.37
C LEU A 226 -0.29 8.20 -7.05
N THR A 227 -0.26 6.89 -6.78
CA THR A 227 0.47 6.37 -5.62
C THR A 227 1.96 6.27 -5.94
N ILE A 228 2.79 6.87 -5.09
CA ILE A 228 4.25 6.84 -5.20
C ILE A 228 4.80 5.87 -4.17
N TYR A 229 5.41 4.79 -4.66
CA TYR A 229 6.17 3.85 -3.86
C TYR A 229 7.65 4.22 -3.91
N LYS A 230 8.31 4.22 -2.75
CA LYS A 230 9.76 4.30 -2.66
C LYS A 230 10.30 3.08 -1.96
N CYS A 231 11.48 2.66 -2.38
CA CYS A 231 12.27 1.68 -1.68
C CYS A 231 12.90 2.33 -0.43
N LEU A 232 12.56 1.84 0.76
CA LEU A 232 13.13 2.31 2.03
C LEU A 232 13.85 1.16 2.75
N PRO A 233 14.97 1.44 3.44
CA PRO A 233 15.64 0.44 4.26
C PRO A 233 14.77 0.06 5.46
N THR A 234 14.68 -1.23 5.74
CA THR A 234 13.98 -1.78 6.90
C THR A 234 14.92 -1.80 8.11
N ARG A 235 14.37 -2.05 9.30
CA ARG A 235 15.17 -2.20 10.54
C ARG A 235 16.09 -3.42 10.51
N TYR A 236 15.86 -4.37 9.62
CA TYR A 236 16.55 -5.66 9.55
C TYR A 236 17.30 -5.81 8.22
N ASP A 237 18.30 -4.95 7.99
CA ASP A 237 19.21 -4.98 6.82
C ASP A 237 18.55 -5.37 5.48
N GLY A 238 17.32 -4.93 5.27
CA GLY A 238 16.49 -5.26 4.12
C GLY A 238 15.90 -4.00 3.52
N PHE A 239 15.16 -4.17 2.44
CA PHE A 239 14.47 -3.08 1.78
C PHE A 239 13.05 -3.51 1.49
N GLU A 240 12.10 -2.57 1.59
CA GLU A 240 10.70 -2.83 1.26
C GLU A 240 10.11 -1.66 0.47
N TRP A 241 9.09 -1.96 -0.33
CA TRP A 241 8.31 -0.96 -1.03
C TRP A 241 7.31 -0.32 -0.08
N VAL A 242 7.50 0.96 0.22
CA VAL A 242 6.59 1.73 1.07
C VAL A 242 5.87 2.76 0.22
N SER A 243 4.54 2.87 0.40
CA SER A 243 3.77 3.97 -0.16
C SER A 243 4.11 5.26 0.60
N VAL A 244 4.83 6.18 -0.04
CA VAL A 244 5.31 7.43 0.59
C VAL A 244 4.29 8.55 0.46
N GLY A 245 3.34 8.44 -0.46
CA GLY A 245 2.27 9.42 -0.57
C GLY A 245 1.48 9.30 -1.87
N TYR A 246 0.44 10.12 -1.94
CA TYR A 246 -0.41 10.28 -3.12
C TYR A 246 -0.12 11.63 -3.76
N LYS A 247 0.15 11.64 -5.06
CA LYS A 247 0.32 12.86 -5.84
C LYS A 247 -0.89 13.05 -6.75
N GLU A 248 -1.29 14.30 -6.97
CA GLU A 248 -2.30 14.59 -8.00
C GLU A 248 -1.79 14.17 -9.38
N LEU A 249 -2.72 13.79 -10.25
CA LEU A 249 -2.39 13.41 -11.61
C LEU A 249 -1.82 14.62 -12.33
N ARG A 250 -0.54 14.54 -12.70
CA ARG A 250 0.07 15.57 -13.53
C ARG A 250 -0.50 15.43 -14.94
N SER A 251 -1.10 16.51 -15.47
CA SER A 251 -1.56 16.53 -16.86
C SER A 251 -0.42 16.16 -17.80
N PHE A 252 -0.68 15.24 -18.72
CA PHE A 252 0.29 14.81 -19.73
C PHE A 252 0.74 15.97 -20.63
N GLU A 253 -0.11 16.99 -20.76
CA GLU A 253 0.19 18.18 -21.55
C GLU A 253 1.15 19.14 -20.86
N SER A 254 1.25 19.09 -19.52
CA SER A 254 2.14 19.96 -18.74
C SER A 254 3.64 19.78 -19.03
N VAL A 255 4.04 18.66 -19.65
CA VAL A 255 5.43 18.41 -20.03
C VAL A 255 5.55 18.69 -21.52
N ILE A 256 6.27 19.74 -21.93
CA ILE A 256 6.36 20.12 -23.35
C ILE A 256 7.59 19.45 -23.98
N LEU A 257 7.36 18.58 -24.97
CA LEU A 257 8.40 17.86 -25.71
C LEU A 257 8.41 18.27 -27.18
N LYS A 258 9.42 17.82 -27.92
CA LYS A 258 9.51 18.01 -29.38
C LYS A 258 8.38 17.28 -30.08
N GLU A 259 8.03 17.76 -31.28
CA GLU A 259 6.97 17.19 -32.11
C GLU A 259 7.15 15.67 -32.30
N GLY A 260 6.08 14.90 -32.10
CA GLY A 260 6.04 13.47 -32.30
C GLY A 260 6.69 12.62 -31.19
N GLN A 261 7.46 13.20 -30.26
CA GLN A 261 8.10 12.43 -29.19
C GLN A 261 7.07 11.85 -28.22
N LYS A 262 6.11 12.67 -27.77
CA LYS A 262 5.05 12.24 -26.85
C LYS A 262 4.19 11.14 -27.47
N GLU A 263 3.75 11.36 -28.71
CA GLU A 263 2.84 10.49 -29.45
C GLU A 263 3.50 9.13 -29.65
N ARG A 264 4.77 9.13 -30.06
CA ARG A 264 5.54 7.89 -30.25
C ARG A 264 5.65 7.08 -28.96
N LEU A 265 5.95 7.73 -27.83
CA LEU A 265 6.04 7.06 -26.54
C LEU A 265 4.69 6.51 -26.09
N LEU A 266 3.63 7.32 -26.18
CA LEU A 266 2.29 6.91 -25.79
C LEU A 266 1.77 5.76 -26.65
N MET A 267 2.00 5.81 -27.97
CA MET A 267 1.64 4.73 -28.89
C MET A 267 2.38 3.43 -28.56
N ASP A 268 3.68 3.48 -28.24
CA ASP A 268 4.44 2.28 -27.86
C ASP A 268 3.90 1.66 -26.56
N ILE A 269 3.62 2.50 -25.55
CA ILE A 269 3.07 2.05 -24.27
C ILE A 269 1.68 1.42 -24.45
N GLN A 270 0.78 2.08 -25.19
CA GLN A 270 -0.55 1.55 -25.46
C GLN A 270 -0.47 0.24 -26.24
N ARG A 271 0.44 0.17 -27.23
CA ARG A 271 0.69 -1.05 -28.00
C ARG A 271 1.18 -2.18 -27.12
N PHE A 272 2.14 -1.93 -26.23
CA PHE A 272 2.64 -2.91 -25.27
C PHE A 272 1.50 -3.43 -24.38
N ARG A 273 0.75 -2.52 -23.75
CA ARG A 273 -0.37 -2.86 -22.85
C ARG A 273 -1.46 -3.70 -23.51
N SER A 274 -1.77 -3.43 -24.78
CA SER A 274 -2.79 -4.17 -25.53
C SER A 274 -2.37 -5.59 -25.94
N ARG A 275 -1.10 -5.96 -25.75
CA ARG A 275 -0.49 -7.15 -26.35
C ARG A 275 -0.02 -8.20 -25.35
N GLU A 276 -0.44 -8.13 -24.09
CA GLU A 276 -0.12 -9.13 -23.06
C GLU A 276 -0.25 -10.58 -23.56
N THR A 277 -1.43 -10.95 -24.10
CA THR A 277 -1.69 -12.28 -24.64
C THR A 277 -0.76 -12.67 -25.80
N TRP A 278 -0.31 -11.69 -26.60
CA TRP A 278 0.61 -11.93 -27.71
C TRP A 278 2.00 -12.34 -27.21
N TYR A 279 2.46 -11.75 -26.10
CA TYR A 279 3.72 -12.07 -25.43
C TYR A 279 3.64 -13.46 -24.78
N THR A 280 2.61 -13.70 -23.96
CA THR A 280 2.39 -14.97 -23.26
C THR A 280 2.30 -16.15 -24.22
N ASN A 281 1.53 -16.02 -25.31
CA ASN A 281 1.37 -17.09 -26.31
C ASN A 281 2.66 -17.43 -27.07
N ARG A 282 3.67 -16.57 -27.02
CA ARG A 282 4.98 -16.79 -27.67
C ARG A 282 6.07 -17.14 -26.67
N GLY A 283 5.76 -17.25 -25.38
CA GLY A 283 6.75 -17.48 -24.32
C GLY A 283 7.77 -16.35 -24.20
N ILE A 284 7.43 -15.13 -24.64
CA ILE A 284 8.29 -13.96 -24.50
C ILE A 284 7.90 -13.27 -23.19
N PRO A 285 8.86 -12.99 -22.27
CA PRO A 285 8.57 -12.26 -21.05
C PRO A 285 7.82 -10.95 -21.34
N TYR A 286 6.67 -10.77 -20.69
CA TYR A 286 5.83 -9.59 -20.88
C TYR A 286 6.41 -8.40 -20.10
N ARG A 287 7.47 -7.81 -20.65
CA ARG A 287 8.19 -6.67 -20.08
C ARG A 287 8.60 -5.68 -21.15
N ARG A 288 8.78 -4.41 -20.76
CA ARG A 288 9.19 -3.34 -21.67
C ARG A 288 10.12 -2.35 -20.98
N GLY A 289 11.30 -2.15 -21.55
CA GLY A 289 12.29 -1.19 -21.04
C GLY A 289 12.36 0.08 -21.89
N TYR A 290 12.33 1.23 -21.21
CA TYR A 290 12.46 2.57 -21.79
C TYR A 290 13.69 3.27 -21.22
N LEU A 291 14.52 3.83 -22.08
CA LEU A 291 15.65 4.66 -21.68
C LEU A 291 15.42 6.11 -22.13
N LEU A 292 15.32 7.01 -21.16
CA LEU A 292 15.29 8.45 -21.37
C LEU A 292 16.67 9.03 -21.08
N TYR A 293 17.33 9.60 -22.09
CA TYR A 293 18.68 10.13 -21.94
C TYR A 293 18.80 11.58 -22.43
N GLY A 294 19.72 12.33 -21.84
CA GLY A 294 20.03 13.71 -22.24
C GLY A 294 20.44 14.59 -21.06
N PRO A 295 20.73 15.88 -21.29
CA PRO A 295 21.21 16.80 -20.25
C PRO A 295 20.31 16.87 -19.01
N PRO A 296 20.83 17.25 -17.83
CA PRO A 296 19.99 17.53 -16.67
C PRO A 296 19.02 18.69 -16.99
N GLY A 297 17.82 18.66 -16.39
CA GLY A 297 16.82 19.72 -16.59
C GLY A 297 15.98 19.60 -17.86
N THR A 298 16.04 18.49 -18.61
CA THR A 298 15.23 18.28 -19.82
C THR A 298 13.88 17.58 -19.58
N GLY A 299 13.51 17.38 -18.31
CA GLY A 299 12.19 16.85 -17.96
C GLY A 299 12.06 15.32 -17.99
N LYS A 300 13.15 14.55 -17.96
CA LYS A 300 13.15 13.07 -17.95
C LYS A 300 12.21 12.47 -16.89
N THR A 301 12.44 12.74 -15.61
CA THR A 301 11.58 12.25 -14.52
C THR A 301 10.16 12.81 -14.60
N SER A 302 10.02 14.09 -14.97
CA SER A 302 8.73 14.76 -15.18
C SER A 302 7.87 14.05 -16.22
N LEU A 303 8.47 13.60 -17.33
CA LEU A 303 7.80 12.84 -18.39
C LEU A 303 7.31 11.49 -17.90
N VAL A 304 8.12 10.74 -17.14
CA VAL A 304 7.69 9.43 -16.64
C VAL A 304 6.50 9.57 -15.69
N GLN A 305 6.52 10.58 -14.81
CA GLN A 305 5.39 10.87 -13.91
C GLN A 305 4.12 11.25 -14.67
N SER A 306 4.23 12.05 -15.74
CA SER A 306 3.08 12.45 -16.55
C SER A 306 2.54 11.28 -17.38
N VAL A 307 3.40 10.42 -17.89
CA VAL A 307 3.05 9.16 -18.55
C VAL A 307 2.27 8.26 -17.59
N ALA A 308 2.81 8.02 -16.39
CA ALA A 308 2.16 7.21 -15.36
C ALA A 308 0.74 7.72 -15.04
N SER A 309 0.60 9.04 -14.97
CA SER A 309 -0.69 9.72 -14.78
C SER A 309 -1.65 9.48 -15.95
N LYS A 310 -1.18 9.63 -17.20
CA LYS A 310 -1.98 9.40 -18.42
C LYS A 310 -2.47 7.95 -18.53
N VAL A 311 -1.62 7.00 -18.15
CA VAL A 311 -1.92 5.56 -18.24
C VAL A 311 -2.55 4.99 -16.96
N LYS A 312 -2.74 5.82 -15.92
CA LYS A 312 -3.34 5.48 -14.62
C LYS A 312 -2.64 4.30 -13.93
N MET A 313 -1.31 4.37 -13.85
CA MET A 313 -0.47 3.38 -13.17
C MET A 313 0.26 4.03 -12.01
N ASN A 314 0.54 3.25 -10.97
CA ASN A 314 1.34 3.70 -9.83
C ASN A 314 2.79 3.95 -10.27
N VAL A 315 3.55 4.66 -9.45
CA VAL A 315 4.99 4.89 -9.71
C VAL A 315 5.80 4.26 -8.59
N ALA A 316 6.74 3.40 -8.95
CA ALA A 316 7.72 2.82 -8.03
C ALA A 316 9.09 3.45 -8.36
N ILE A 317 9.66 4.22 -7.42
CA ILE A 317 10.94 4.90 -7.63
C ILE A 317 12.01 4.16 -6.84
N ILE A 318 13.08 3.78 -7.54
CA ILE A 318 14.30 3.24 -6.95
C ILE A 318 15.48 4.16 -7.27
N SER A 319 16.17 4.59 -6.23
CA SER A 319 17.49 5.21 -6.37
C SER A 319 18.54 4.13 -6.16
N LEU A 320 19.45 3.99 -7.12
CA LEU A 320 20.55 3.01 -7.04
C LEU A 320 21.69 3.48 -6.11
N SER A 321 21.48 4.59 -5.38
CA SER A 321 22.39 5.12 -4.37
C SER A 321 22.09 4.52 -2.99
N GLY A 322 23.06 3.87 -2.34
CA GLY A 322 22.93 3.37 -0.95
C GLY A 322 23.36 1.92 -0.80
N ALA A 323 23.38 1.41 0.45
CA ALA A 323 23.99 0.13 0.85
C ALA A 323 23.30 -1.15 0.28
N MET A 324 22.47 -0.99 -0.74
CA MET A 324 21.81 -2.07 -1.46
C MET A 324 22.84 -2.89 -2.22
N ASP A 325 22.70 -4.21 -2.13
CA ASP A 325 23.48 -5.21 -2.86
C ASP A 325 22.64 -5.82 -3.99
N ASP A 326 23.29 -6.65 -4.82
CA ASP A 326 22.67 -7.27 -5.99
C ASP A 326 21.50 -8.20 -5.63
N GLU A 327 21.58 -8.89 -4.49
CA GLU A 327 20.55 -9.83 -4.04
C GLU A 327 19.29 -9.09 -3.56
N LYS A 328 19.45 -8.08 -2.70
CA LYS A 328 18.36 -7.22 -2.23
C LYS A 328 17.70 -6.50 -3.40
N PHE A 329 18.49 -6.02 -4.37
CA PHE A 329 17.96 -5.40 -5.58
C PHE A 329 17.11 -6.39 -6.41
N SER A 330 17.57 -7.62 -6.58
CA SER A 330 16.82 -8.67 -7.29
C SER A 330 15.48 -8.98 -6.60
N VAL A 331 15.45 -9.11 -5.27
CA VAL A 331 14.21 -9.33 -4.51
C VAL A 331 13.25 -8.15 -4.68
N LEU A 332 13.75 -6.91 -4.60
CA LEU A 332 12.92 -5.71 -4.79
C LEU A 332 12.27 -5.64 -6.19
N LEU A 333 12.97 -6.09 -7.24
CA LEU A 333 12.39 -6.15 -8.58
C LEU A 333 11.31 -7.22 -8.72
N GLN A 334 11.33 -8.26 -7.88
CA GLN A 334 10.28 -9.28 -7.85
C GLN A 334 9.05 -8.81 -7.08
N GLU A 335 9.25 -7.96 -6.06
CA GLU A 335 8.21 -7.45 -5.17
C GLU A 335 7.67 -6.08 -5.58
N ILE A 336 7.89 -5.65 -6.84
CA ILE A 336 7.35 -4.38 -7.33
C ILE A 336 5.81 -4.38 -7.17
N PRO A 337 5.22 -3.32 -6.60
CA PRO A 337 3.78 -3.19 -6.45
C PRO A 337 3.05 -3.38 -7.78
N ARG A 338 1.95 -4.13 -7.78
CA ARG A 338 1.17 -4.40 -8.99
C ARG A 338 0.69 -3.09 -9.65
N ASN A 339 0.51 -3.13 -10.97
CA ASN A 339 0.05 -1.98 -11.77
C ASN A 339 0.91 -0.71 -11.56
N SER A 340 2.23 -0.87 -11.47
CA SER A 340 3.17 0.24 -11.32
C SER A 340 4.18 0.31 -12.47
N ILE A 341 4.68 1.51 -12.70
CA ILE A 341 5.83 1.80 -13.55
C ILE A 341 7.04 1.94 -12.64
N LEU A 342 8.08 1.15 -12.91
CA LEU A 342 9.36 1.26 -12.19
C LEU A 342 10.21 2.36 -12.82
N ILE A 343 10.68 3.30 -12.00
CA ILE A 343 11.60 4.37 -12.38
C ILE A 343 12.95 4.11 -11.70
N MET A 344 13.99 3.89 -12.50
CA MET A 344 15.37 3.87 -12.07
C MET A 344 16.02 5.19 -12.44
N GLU A 345 16.33 6.00 -11.44
CA GLU A 345 16.95 7.31 -11.68
C GLU A 345 18.47 7.22 -11.74
N ASP A 346 19.05 8.02 -12.64
CA ASP A 346 20.49 8.23 -12.80
C ASP A 346 21.32 6.94 -12.88
N ILE A 347 20.92 6.03 -13.78
CA ILE A 347 21.59 4.74 -13.95
C ILE A 347 23.07 4.87 -14.35
N ASP A 348 23.49 6.00 -14.90
CA ASP A 348 24.87 6.32 -15.24
C ASP A 348 25.77 6.57 -14.01
N HIS A 349 25.21 6.87 -12.84
CA HIS A 349 25.95 6.97 -11.59
C HIS A 349 26.23 5.61 -10.94
N CYS A 350 25.47 4.57 -11.31
CA CYS A 350 25.70 3.20 -10.86
C CYS A 350 26.93 2.55 -11.53
N VAL A 351 27.41 3.09 -12.67
CA VAL A 351 28.36 2.41 -13.56
C VAL A 351 29.83 2.51 -13.11
N ILE A 352 30.19 3.41 -12.18
CA ILE A 352 31.60 3.84 -12.01
C ILE A 352 32.37 3.14 -10.87
N LYS A 353 31.76 2.29 -10.07
CA LYS A 353 32.46 1.77 -8.88
C LYS A 353 33.08 0.41 -9.13
N ASP A 354 34.33 0.43 -9.59
CA ASP A 354 35.22 -0.72 -9.47
C ASP A 354 35.33 -1.12 -7.98
N PRO A 355 35.33 -2.44 -7.68
CA PRO A 355 35.33 -2.97 -6.32
C PRO A 355 36.60 -2.67 -5.51
N SER A 356 37.59 -1.97 -6.07
CA SER A 356 38.86 -1.64 -5.41
C SER A 356 38.82 -0.35 -4.58
N ASN A 357 37.77 0.48 -4.68
CA ASN A 357 37.60 1.68 -3.86
C ASN A 357 36.61 1.44 -2.72
N ASP A 358 37.16 0.95 -1.60
CA ASP A 358 36.51 0.44 -0.39
C ASP A 358 35.65 1.45 0.40
N SER A 359 35.44 2.67 -0.11
CA SER A 359 34.84 3.78 0.65
C SER A 359 33.48 4.29 0.15
N THR A 360 32.84 3.66 -0.84
CA THR A 360 31.62 4.27 -1.45
C THR A 360 30.37 3.39 -1.49
N THR A 361 29.55 3.51 -0.44
CA THR A 361 28.07 3.43 -0.30
C THR A 361 27.14 2.63 -1.22
N SER A 362 27.46 2.19 -2.44
CA SER A 362 26.55 1.40 -3.31
C SER A 362 27.21 0.12 -3.79
N LYS A 363 26.68 -1.04 -3.37
CA LYS A 363 27.22 -2.37 -3.68
C LYS A 363 26.61 -3.00 -4.93
N ILE A 364 25.71 -2.30 -5.63
CA ILE A 364 25.08 -2.80 -6.84
C ILE A 364 26.09 -2.81 -7.99
N THR A 365 26.32 -3.98 -8.56
CA THR A 365 27.17 -4.15 -9.74
C THR A 365 26.33 -4.05 -11.02
N MET A 366 26.96 -3.68 -12.14
CA MET A 366 26.27 -3.70 -13.43
C MET A 366 25.80 -5.11 -13.78
N SER A 367 26.61 -6.13 -13.47
CA SER A 367 26.22 -7.54 -13.65
C SER A 367 24.98 -7.90 -12.83
N GLY A 368 24.90 -7.43 -11.58
CA GLY A 368 23.74 -7.58 -10.71
C GLY A 368 22.48 -6.94 -11.28
N LEU A 369 22.57 -5.68 -11.71
CA LEU A 369 21.47 -4.98 -12.39
C LEU A 369 20.98 -5.77 -13.63
N LEU A 370 21.90 -6.24 -14.46
CA LEU A 370 21.57 -7.01 -15.67
C LEU A 370 20.89 -8.34 -15.34
N ASN A 371 21.40 -9.06 -14.33
CA ASN A 371 20.81 -10.32 -13.88
C ASN A 371 19.43 -10.12 -13.27
N ALA A 372 19.23 -9.03 -12.54
CA ALA A 372 17.94 -8.70 -11.94
C ALA A 372 16.89 -8.34 -13.01
N LEU A 373 17.29 -7.65 -14.09
CA LEU A 373 16.41 -7.32 -15.22
C LEU A 373 16.07 -8.53 -16.10
N ASP A 374 17.03 -9.43 -16.31
CA ASP A 374 16.84 -10.62 -17.15
C ASP A 374 16.34 -11.85 -16.40
N GLY A 375 16.35 -11.81 -15.07
CA GLY A 375 16.08 -12.96 -14.22
C GLY A 375 14.75 -13.65 -14.54
N VAL A 376 14.77 -14.98 -14.50
CA VAL A 376 13.57 -15.83 -14.68
C VAL A 376 12.51 -15.55 -13.62
N ALA A 377 12.92 -15.02 -12.45
CA ALA A 377 12.04 -14.63 -11.37
C ALA A 377 11.46 -13.21 -11.51
N ALA A 378 11.87 -12.43 -12.53
CA ALA A 378 11.39 -11.07 -12.70
C ALA A 378 9.87 -11.03 -12.95
N GLN A 379 9.20 -10.02 -12.37
CA GLN A 379 7.76 -9.88 -12.45
C GLN A 379 7.27 -9.65 -13.90
N GLU A 380 6.29 -10.43 -14.33
CA GLU A 380 5.58 -10.22 -15.59
C GLU A 380 4.67 -8.99 -15.54
N GLY A 381 4.48 -8.32 -16.68
CA GLY A 381 3.65 -7.11 -16.78
C GLY A 381 4.34 -5.84 -16.29
N SER A 382 5.67 -5.81 -16.29
CA SER A 382 6.47 -4.68 -15.80
C SER A 382 6.88 -3.72 -16.93
N MET A 383 6.70 -2.41 -16.67
CA MET A 383 7.27 -1.34 -17.49
C MET A 383 8.35 -0.62 -16.69
N ILE A 384 9.55 -0.56 -17.26
CA ILE A 384 10.73 -0.02 -16.60
C ILE A 384 11.19 1.22 -17.37
N PHE A 385 11.27 2.36 -16.69
CA PHE A 385 11.86 3.59 -17.19
C PHE A 385 13.19 3.83 -16.49
N MET A 386 14.23 4.01 -17.29
CA MET A 386 15.56 4.36 -16.84
C MET A 386 15.86 5.79 -17.29
N THR A 387 16.37 6.62 -16.38
CA THR A 387 16.87 7.96 -16.73
C THR A 387 18.39 7.99 -16.68
N CYS A 388 19.00 8.69 -17.64
CA CYS A 388 20.44 8.79 -17.78
C CYS A 388 20.83 10.20 -18.22
N ASN A 389 21.88 10.78 -17.62
CA ASN A 389 22.37 12.08 -18.03
C ASN A 389 23.46 11.96 -19.12
N ASP A 390 24.29 10.93 -19.04
CA ASP A 390 25.39 10.68 -19.97
C ASP A 390 25.34 9.25 -20.55
N LEU A 391 24.86 9.14 -21.80
CA LEU A 391 24.72 7.84 -22.48
C LEU A 391 26.06 7.13 -22.69
N SER A 392 27.18 7.85 -22.73
CA SER A 392 28.51 7.24 -22.93
C SER A 392 28.95 6.35 -21.78
N ARG A 393 28.37 6.56 -20.59
CA ARG A 393 28.63 5.78 -19.39
C ARG A 393 27.85 4.47 -19.36
N ILE A 394 26.85 4.28 -20.21
CA ILE A 394 26.03 3.08 -20.18
C ILE A 394 26.70 1.92 -20.92
N GLN A 395 26.79 0.76 -20.27
CA GLN A 395 27.35 -0.43 -20.90
C GLN A 395 26.48 -0.88 -22.09
N PRO A 396 27.08 -1.22 -23.25
CA PRO A 396 26.34 -1.71 -24.41
C PRO A 396 25.47 -2.95 -24.14
N ALA A 397 25.82 -3.73 -23.11
CA ALA A 397 25.04 -4.89 -22.69
C ALA A 397 23.63 -4.50 -22.21
N LEU A 398 23.46 -3.36 -21.55
CA LEU A 398 22.15 -2.88 -21.07
C LEU A 398 21.24 -2.44 -22.23
N LEU A 399 21.82 -1.94 -23.33
CA LEU A 399 21.11 -1.43 -24.50
C LEU A 399 20.53 -2.52 -25.42
N ARG A 400 20.64 -3.80 -25.05
CA ARG A 400 20.15 -4.92 -25.86
C ARG A 400 18.62 -5.02 -25.79
N PRO A 401 17.95 -5.42 -26.90
CA PRO A 401 16.51 -5.69 -26.89
C PRO A 401 16.12 -6.71 -25.82
N GLY A 402 14.96 -6.51 -25.18
CA GLY A 402 14.51 -7.30 -24.03
C GLY A 402 14.94 -6.75 -22.66
N ARG A 403 15.90 -5.80 -22.64
CA ARG A 403 16.28 -4.98 -21.47
C ARG A 403 15.88 -3.53 -21.68
N ILE A 404 16.32 -2.94 -22.79
CA ILE A 404 15.91 -1.60 -23.26
C ILE A 404 15.40 -1.76 -24.69
N ASP A 405 14.11 -1.53 -24.88
CA ASP A 405 13.43 -1.71 -26.16
C ASP A 405 13.20 -0.38 -26.88
N MET A 406 13.05 0.71 -26.13
CA MET A 406 12.85 2.05 -26.66
C MET A 406 13.82 3.03 -26.01
N LYS A 407 14.48 3.84 -26.85
CA LYS A 407 15.39 4.91 -26.43
C LYS A 407 14.82 6.24 -26.90
N MET A 408 14.79 7.23 -26.02
CA MET A 408 14.35 8.58 -26.33
C MET A 408 15.34 9.60 -25.79
N GLU A 409 15.78 10.48 -26.68
CA GLU A 409 16.63 11.61 -26.33
C GLU A 409 15.78 12.82 -25.93
N LEU A 410 16.04 13.34 -24.74
CA LEU A 410 15.49 14.58 -24.22
C LEU A 410 16.61 15.60 -24.13
N GLY A 411 16.80 16.32 -25.24
CA GLY A 411 17.85 17.33 -25.43
C GLY A 411 17.41 18.76 -25.10
N TYR A 412 18.18 19.72 -25.61
CA TYR A 412 17.83 21.14 -25.55
C TYR A 412 16.55 21.45 -26.33
N ALA A 413 15.86 22.50 -25.90
CA ALA A 413 14.59 22.94 -26.46
C ALA A 413 14.78 23.42 -27.90
N ASP A 414 13.91 22.96 -28.79
CA ASP A 414 13.82 23.53 -30.14
C ASP A 414 12.87 24.74 -30.17
N LYS A 415 12.87 25.47 -31.28
CA LYS A 415 11.98 26.63 -31.48
C LYS A 415 10.50 26.32 -31.21
N GLU A 416 10.02 25.16 -31.63
CA GLU A 416 8.62 24.77 -31.43
C GLU A 416 8.31 24.54 -29.96
N GLN A 417 9.18 23.85 -29.22
CA GLN A 417 9.07 23.68 -27.78
C GLN A 417 9.10 25.01 -27.05
N ILE A 418 10.00 25.93 -27.44
CA ILE A 418 10.09 27.27 -26.83
C ILE A 418 8.77 28.02 -27.02
N ARG A 419 8.21 28.00 -28.24
CA ARG A 419 6.92 28.61 -28.56
C ARG A 419 5.78 28.00 -27.74
N ASN A 420 5.72 26.67 -27.65
CA ASN A 420 4.69 25.97 -26.88
C ASN A 420 4.81 26.26 -25.38
N MET A 421 6.04 26.39 -24.86
CA MET A 421 6.27 26.80 -23.47
C MET A 421 5.80 28.23 -23.24
N PHE A 422 6.10 29.16 -24.15
CA PHE A 422 5.62 30.54 -24.06
C PHE A 422 4.09 30.59 -23.89
N TRP A 423 3.34 29.89 -24.75
CA TRP A 423 1.89 29.83 -24.63
C TRP A 423 1.45 29.28 -23.29
N ARG A 424 2.01 28.13 -22.88
CA ARG A 424 1.62 27.46 -21.65
C ARG A 424 1.80 28.30 -20.38
N PHE A 425 2.79 29.20 -20.34
CA PHE A 425 3.03 30.07 -19.19
C PHE A 425 2.23 31.38 -19.22
N LEU A 426 1.75 31.80 -20.39
CA LEU A 426 1.00 33.06 -20.55
C LEU A 426 -0.51 32.85 -20.74
N SER A 427 -0.98 31.65 -21.05
CA SER A 427 -2.41 31.30 -21.13
C SER A 427 -2.96 30.94 -19.76
N ASP A 428 -4.10 31.53 -19.38
CA ASP A 428 -4.76 31.29 -18.09
C ASP A 428 -5.49 29.93 -18.02
N ASP A 429 -5.86 29.36 -19.18
CA ASP A 429 -6.62 28.10 -19.26
C ASP A 429 -5.79 26.97 -19.90
N GLU A 430 -5.87 25.76 -19.31
CA GLU A 430 -5.26 24.56 -19.90
C GLU A 430 -5.90 24.12 -21.23
N ASP A 431 -7.10 24.64 -21.52
CA ASP A 431 -7.97 24.26 -22.65
C ASP A 431 -8.18 25.40 -23.68
N GLU A 432 -7.44 26.51 -23.57
CA GLU A 432 -7.55 27.59 -24.56
C GLU A 432 -6.95 27.17 -25.91
N GLU A 433 -7.79 27.06 -26.93
CA GLU A 433 -7.32 26.81 -28.30
C GLU A 433 -6.47 27.98 -28.80
N PRO A 434 -5.37 27.70 -29.54
CA PRO A 434 -4.48 28.72 -30.09
C PRO A 434 -5.18 29.73 -31.01
N ALA A 435 -6.39 29.41 -31.48
CA ALA A 435 -7.22 30.26 -32.33
C ALA A 435 -7.85 31.47 -31.62
N LYS A 436 -7.78 31.57 -30.28
CA LYS A 436 -8.28 32.74 -29.52
C LYS A 436 -7.21 33.77 -29.16
N HIS A 437 -5.93 33.51 -29.46
CA HIS A 437 -4.86 34.44 -29.12
C HIS A 437 -4.96 35.73 -29.94
N SER A 438 -4.71 36.87 -29.29
CA SER A 438 -4.60 38.14 -30.01
C SER A 438 -3.43 38.08 -30.99
N LYS A 439 -3.57 38.70 -32.16
CA LYS A 439 -2.49 38.76 -33.17
C LYS A 439 -1.21 39.38 -32.61
N GLU A 440 -1.33 40.22 -31.58
CA GLU A 440 -0.21 40.86 -30.89
C GLU A 440 0.58 39.85 -30.05
N LEU A 441 -0.09 38.95 -29.33
CA LEU A 441 0.54 37.86 -28.58
C LEU A 441 1.22 36.84 -29.51
N GLU A 442 0.62 36.56 -30.67
CA GLU A 442 1.22 35.65 -31.65
C GLU A 442 2.53 36.23 -32.22
N ALA A 443 2.53 37.51 -32.60
CA ALA A 443 3.73 38.20 -33.04
C ALA A 443 4.79 38.29 -31.92
N LEU A 444 4.38 38.40 -30.66
CA LEU A 444 5.31 38.38 -29.53
C LEU A 444 5.94 37.00 -29.33
N ALA A 445 5.16 35.92 -29.42
CA ALA A 445 5.65 34.54 -29.33
C ALA A 445 6.69 34.24 -30.42
N ASP A 446 6.45 34.71 -31.65
CA ASP A 446 7.39 34.58 -32.77
C ASP A 446 8.69 35.34 -32.48
N ARG A 447 8.61 36.61 -32.07
CA ARG A 447 9.78 37.42 -31.70
C ARG A 447 10.57 36.80 -30.55
N PHE A 448 9.88 36.31 -29.53
CA PHE A 448 10.49 35.64 -28.37
C PHE A 448 11.27 34.38 -28.81
N THR A 449 10.64 33.56 -29.65
CA THR A 449 11.22 32.32 -30.17
C THR A 449 12.42 32.59 -31.08
N ASP A 450 12.40 33.67 -31.85
CA ASP A 450 13.50 34.04 -32.75
C ASP A 450 14.72 34.62 -32.04
N LEU A 451 14.52 35.30 -30.90
CA LEU A 451 15.63 35.82 -30.09
C LEU A 451 16.41 34.74 -29.35
N ILE A 452 15.78 33.60 -29.05
CA ILE A 452 16.43 32.47 -28.40
C ILE A 452 17.03 31.55 -29.47
N PRO A 453 18.35 31.32 -29.48
CA PRO A 453 18.96 30.44 -30.47
C PRO A 453 18.51 28.98 -30.28
N ASP A 454 18.28 28.30 -31.40
CA ASP A 454 17.78 26.92 -31.40
C ASP A 454 18.72 25.95 -30.69
N LEU A 455 18.15 25.01 -29.92
CA LEU A 455 18.88 23.98 -29.17
C LEU A 455 19.92 24.49 -28.17
N THR A 456 19.77 25.70 -27.64
CA THR A 456 20.73 26.27 -26.68
C THR A 456 20.28 26.18 -25.22
N VAL A 457 18.98 26.22 -24.96
CA VAL A 457 18.41 26.28 -23.61
C VAL A 457 17.67 24.99 -23.26
N THR A 458 17.64 24.62 -21.98
CA THR A 458 16.86 23.50 -21.49
C THR A 458 15.45 23.96 -21.09
N PRO A 459 14.44 23.07 -21.14
CA PRO A 459 13.12 23.36 -20.63
C PRO A 459 13.11 23.85 -19.17
N ALA A 460 13.97 23.31 -18.29
CA ALA A 460 14.04 23.77 -16.90
C ALA A 460 14.55 25.22 -16.77
N GLU A 461 15.58 25.59 -17.54
CA GLU A 461 16.08 26.98 -17.56
C GLU A 461 15.00 27.94 -18.08
N LEU A 462 14.27 27.55 -19.13
CA LEU A 462 13.19 28.36 -19.68
C LEU A 462 11.98 28.46 -18.74
N GLN A 463 11.63 27.36 -18.05
CA GLN A 463 10.62 27.38 -17.00
C GLN A 463 11.00 28.34 -15.87
N ASN A 464 12.26 28.34 -15.43
CA ASN A 464 12.73 29.28 -14.40
C ASN A 464 12.65 30.74 -14.89
N PHE A 465 12.96 31.00 -16.16
CA PHE A 465 12.80 32.32 -16.77
C PHE A 465 11.36 32.82 -16.68
N PHE A 466 10.38 32.00 -17.05
CA PHE A 466 8.97 32.38 -16.96
C PHE A 466 8.54 32.60 -15.52
N ILE A 467 8.90 31.70 -14.60
CA ILE A 467 8.56 31.83 -13.17
C ILE A 467 9.07 33.18 -12.63
N MET A 468 10.33 33.54 -12.89
CA MET A 468 10.93 34.77 -12.35
C MET A 468 10.35 36.06 -12.95
N ASN A 469 9.84 36.01 -14.20
CA ASN A 469 9.40 37.20 -14.92
C ASN A 469 7.88 37.36 -15.00
N VAL A 470 7.12 36.29 -14.71
CA VAL A 470 5.66 36.24 -14.86
C VAL A 470 4.94 36.10 -13.50
N MET A 471 5.53 35.45 -12.47
CA MET A 471 4.80 35.15 -11.23
C MET A 471 4.29 36.37 -10.44
N ASP A 472 5.03 37.48 -10.42
CA ASP A 472 4.71 38.64 -9.56
C ASP A 472 3.96 39.77 -10.31
N LYS A 473 3.68 39.62 -11.60
CA LYS A 473 3.09 40.69 -12.41
C LYS A 473 1.61 40.44 -12.68
N GLU A 474 0.77 41.39 -12.27
CA GLU A 474 -0.67 41.37 -12.48
C GLU A 474 -1.01 41.15 -13.97
N GLN A 475 -1.89 40.19 -14.21
CA GLN A 475 -2.39 39.78 -15.52
C GLN A 475 -3.08 40.98 -16.20
N GLY A 476 -2.59 41.36 -17.38
CA GLY A 476 -3.16 42.45 -18.19
C GLY A 476 -2.17 43.47 -18.73
N GLY A 477 -0.86 43.28 -18.54
CA GLY A 477 0.19 44.16 -19.06
C GLY A 477 0.78 43.71 -20.40
N ASP A 478 1.41 44.67 -21.10
CA ASP A 478 2.28 44.43 -22.24
C ASP A 478 3.46 43.52 -21.83
N PHE A 479 3.62 42.39 -22.53
CA PHE A 479 4.66 41.39 -22.28
C PHE A 479 5.97 41.67 -23.02
N GLU A 480 6.09 42.82 -23.69
CA GLU A 480 7.29 43.19 -24.47
C GLU A 480 8.57 43.21 -23.62
N TYR A 481 8.47 43.48 -22.31
CA TYR A 481 9.60 43.39 -21.37
C TYR A 481 10.28 42.01 -21.31
N LEU A 482 9.57 40.93 -21.69
CA LEU A 482 10.15 39.59 -21.74
C LEU A 482 11.26 39.52 -22.79
N LEU A 483 11.14 40.26 -23.90
CA LEU A 483 12.15 40.31 -24.95
C LEU A 483 13.44 40.96 -24.44
N ASP A 484 13.32 42.02 -23.65
CA ASP A 484 14.45 42.74 -23.06
C ASP A 484 15.23 41.90 -22.03
N ALA A 485 14.56 40.93 -21.40
CA ALA A 485 15.18 40.05 -20.40
C ALA A 485 15.97 38.88 -21.01
N ILE A 486 15.75 38.54 -22.30
CA ILE A 486 16.39 37.38 -22.96
C ILE A 486 17.92 37.47 -22.97
N PRO A 487 18.56 38.60 -23.35
CA PRO A 487 20.02 38.66 -23.41
C PRO A 487 20.68 38.39 -22.04
N LEU A 488 20.13 38.97 -20.97
CA LEU A 488 20.61 38.77 -19.61
C LEU A 488 20.43 37.31 -19.16
N PHE A 489 19.29 36.70 -19.52
CA PHE A 489 19.02 35.29 -19.26
C PHE A 489 20.00 34.36 -19.99
N LEU A 490 20.30 34.61 -21.27
CA LEU A 490 21.26 33.79 -22.00
C LEU A 490 22.67 33.91 -21.42
N GLU A 491 23.07 35.10 -20.96
CA GLU A 491 24.35 35.31 -20.29
C GLU A 491 24.43 34.56 -18.94
N SER A 492 23.35 34.59 -18.14
CA SER A 492 23.33 33.87 -16.85
C SER A 492 23.40 32.36 -17.04
N VAL A 493 22.65 31.82 -18.00
CA VAL A 493 22.69 30.38 -18.35
C VAL A 493 24.10 29.95 -18.77
N GLN A 494 24.81 30.77 -19.54
CA GLN A 494 26.19 30.46 -19.92
C GLN A 494 27.13 30.44 -18.71
N LYS A 495 27.03 31.41 -17.81
CA LYS A 495 27.84 31.48 -16.58
C LYS A 495 27.57 30.28 -15.66
N ASP A 496 26.32 29.94 -15.41
CA ASP A 496 25.93 28.81 -14.56
C ASP A 496 26.47 27.48 -15.12
N ARG A 497 26.40 27.30 -16.45
CA ARG A 497 26.95 26.12 -17.12
C ARG A 497 28.47 26.06 -17.07
N GLN A 498 29.17 27.19 -17.18
CA GLN A 498 30.63 27.25 -17.02
C GLN A 498 31.04 26.85 -15.60
N GLN A 499 30.39 27.41 -14.59
CA GLN A 499 30.61 27.04 -13.19
C GLN A 499 30.33 25.55 -12.94
N ALA A 500 29.23 25.01 -13.48
CA ALA A 500 28.92 23.59 -13.36
C ALA A 500 29.99 22.69 -14.02
N LYS A 501 30.57 23.12 -15.15
CA LYS A 501 31.69 22.40 -15.79
C LYS A 501 32.96 22.47 -14.94
N GLU A 502 33.30 23.64 -14.41
CA GLU A 502 34.45 23.83 -13.54
C GLU A 502 34.35 22.97 -12.27
N HIS A 503 33.19 22.94 -11.63
CA HIS A 503 32.93 22.07 -10.47
C HIS A 503 33.04 20.57 -10.82
N LYS A 504 32.58 20.14 -12.00
CA LYS A 504 32.75 18.75 -12.45
C LYS A 504 34.23 18.40 -12.69
N VAL A 505 35.00 19.31 -13.29
CA VAL A 505 36.44 19.12 -13.52
C VAL A 505 37.18 19.07 -12.18
N GLN A 506 36.88 19.98 -11.25
CA GLN A 506 37.46 19.97 -9.91
C GLN A 506 37.14 18.68 -9.15
N LYS A 507 35.89 18.18 -9.21
CA LYS A 507 35.49 16.93 -8.56
C LYS A 507 36.16 15.69 -9.17
N ASN A 508 36.44 15.71 -10.47
CA ASN A 508 37.18 14.62 -11.12
C ASN A 508 38.68 14.69 -10.78
N ASN A 509 39.27 15.88 -10.66
CA ASN A 509 40.68 16.06 -10.32
C ASN A 509 40.97 15.79 -8.84
N SER A 510 40.10 16.22 -7.92
CA SER A 510 40.28 15.94 -6.48
C SER A 510 40.06 14.47 -6.10
N GLY A 511 39.49 13.67 -7.00
CA GLY A 511 39.45 12.22 -6.88
C GLY A 511 40.75 11.51 -7.30
N HIS A 512 41.73 12.23 -7.85
CA HIS A 512 43.03 11.69 -8.29
C HIS A 512 44.22 12.12 -7.41
N ASP A 513 44.04 13.04 -6.45
CA ASP A 513 45.14 13.56 -5.61
C ASP A 513 45.20 12.94 -4.20
N VAL A 514 44.66 11.73 -4.02
CA VAL A 514 44.86 10.92 -2.80
C VAL A 514 45.48 9.58 -3.20
N ASP A 515 46.74 9.64 -3.65
CA ASP A 515 47.64 8.49 -3.75
C ASP A 515 48.73 8.59 -2.67
#